data_AF-A0A7T5RSG9-F1
#
_entry.id   AF-A0A7T5RSG9-F1
#
_cell.length_a   1.000
_cell.length_b   1.000
_cell.length_c   1.000
_cell.angle_alpha   90.00
_cell.angle_beta   90.00
_cell.angle_gamma   90.00
#
_symmetry.space_group_name_H-M   'P 1'
#
loop_
_entity.id
_entity.type
_entity.pdbx_description
1 polymer ?
#
loop_
_entity_poly.entity_id
_entity_poly.type
_entity_poly.pdbx_seq_one_letter_code
_entity_poly.pdbx_strand_id
1 'polypeptide(L)'
;MVSLPSLPSDAVGILVYVVGLVILWVIVSIPVYFAGKAVTHGRSGFRTAMGATLGGGLAYFIVYWVVAFFLGPVLPSSALALASIIGIIVWLAVYRSAFDTGWLGAIGIVVLAWIILLVLDFVLVRSFHVSFPDFFPF
;
A
#
# COMPACT_ATOMS: atom_id res chain seq x y z
N MET A 1 -7.70 -13.00 -23.56
CA MET A 1 -6.33 -12.73 -23.08
C MET A 1 -6.19 -11.22 -22.98
N VAL A 2 -6.13 -10.65 -21.78
CA VAL A 2 -5.90 -9.22 -21.59
C VAL A 2 -4.42 -8.98 -21.84
N SER A 3 -4.07 -8.22 -22.87
CA SER A 3 -2.70 -7.79 -23.12
C SER A 3 -2.25 -6.93 -21.93
N LEU A 4 -1.17 -7.32 -21.26
CA LEU A 4 -0.56 -6.49 -20.23
C LEU A 4 -0.15 -5.16 -20.88
N PRO A 5 -0.50 -4.01 -20.30
CA PRO A 5 -0.04 -2.72 -20.82
C PRO A 5 1.49 -2.71 -20.85
N SER A 6 2.05 -2.48 -22.04
CA SER A 6 3.50 -2.38 -22.23
C SER A 6 4.05 -1.17 -21.50
N LEU A 7 5.16 -1.32 -20.79
CA LEU A 7 5.85 -0.19 -20.18
C LEU A 7 6.29 0.80 -21.28
N PRO A 8 6.15 2.12 -21.04
CA PRO A 8 6.64 3.12 -21.98
C PRO A 8 8.16 3.02 -22.12
N SER A 9 8.65 3.11 -23.35
CA SER A 9 10.08 3.02 -23.69
C SER A 9 10.67 4.36 -24.15
N ASP A 10 9.81 5.33 -24.49
CA ASP A 10 10.21 6.68 -24.84
C ASP A 10 10.30 7.59 -23.58
N ALA A 11 11.14 8.62 -23.66
CA ALA A 11 11.40 9.49 -22.51
C ALA A 11 10.14 10.21 -21.98
N VAL A 12 9.22 10.58 -22.87
CA VAL A 12 7.97 11.26 -22.50
C VAL A 12 7.05 10.28 -21.77
N GLY A 13 6.86 9.08 -22.32
CA GLY A 13 6.07 8.03 -21.68
C GLY A 13 6.60 7.64 -20.31
N ILE A 14 7.92 7.49 -20.15
CA ILE A 14 8.56 7.21 -18.84
C ILE A 14 8.27 8.34 -17.85
N LEU A 15 8.41 9.60 -18.27
CA LEU A 15 8.13 10.75 -17.41
C LEU A 15 6.67 10.76 -16.93
N VAL A 16 5.71 10.58 -17.86
CA VAL A 16 4.28 10.54 -17.51
C VAL A 16 3.99 9.40 -16.55
N TYR A 17 4.56 8.22 -16.79
CA TYR A 17 4.37 7.06 -15.92
C TYR A 17 4.89 7.30 -14.50
N VAL A 18 6.11 7.83 -14.36
CA VAL A 18 6.70 8.13 -13.04
C VAL A 18 5.89 9.20 -12.31
N VAL A 19 5.48 10.27 -13.01
CA VAL A 19 4.64 11.32 -12.41
C VAL A 19 3.29 10.74 -11.97
N GLY A 20 2.68 9.88 -12.78
CA GLY A 20 1.45 9.17 -12.43
C GLY A 20 1.59 8.31 -11.17
N LEU A 21 2.70 7.56 -11.03
CA LEU A 21 3.00 6.78 -9.83
C LEU A 21 3.18 7.66 -8.59
N VAL A 22 3.86 8.80 -8.73
CA VAL A 22 4.03 9.76 -7.62
C VAL A 22 2.69 10.36 -7.19
N ILE A 23 1.84 10.77 -8.15
CA ILE A 23 0.50 11.29 -7.87
C ILE A 23 -0.35 10.22 -7.18
N LEU A 24 -0.36 8.99 -7.70
CA LEU A 24 -1.09 7.87 -7.10
C LEU A 24 -0.61 7.62 -5.67
N TRP A 25 0.70 7.60 -5.42
CA TRP A 25 1.26 7.45 -4.09
C TRP A 25 0.81 8.54 -3.12
N VAL A 26 0.81 9.81 -3.56
CA VAL A 26 0.30 10.93 -2.76
C VAL A 26 -1.18 10.71 -2.42
N ILE A 27 -2.01 10.33 -3.38
CA ILE A 27 -3.45 10.12 -3.19
C ILE A 27 -3.72 8.96 -2.22
N VAL A 28 -3.06 7.82 -2.41
CA VAL A 28 -3.19 6.64 -1.53
C VAL A 28 -2.69 6.94 -0.10
N SER A 29 -1.84 7.96 0.08
CA SER A 29 -1.40 8.41 1.40
C SER A 29 -2.44 9.25 2.15
N ILE A 30 -3.48 9.74 1.48
CA ILE A 30 -4.54 10.57 2.11
C ILE A 30 -5.39 9.75 3.11
N PRO A 31 -5.96 8.58 2.76
CA PRO A 31 -6.68 7.75 3.72
C PRO A 31 -5.82 7.36 4.92
N VAL A 32 -4.55 7.03 4.67
CA VAL A 32 -3.58 6.64 5.71
C VAL A 32 -3.26 7.81 6.64
N TYR A 33 -3.18 9.04 6.12
CA TYR A 33 -3.03 10.23 6.95
C TYR A 33 -4.22 10.45 7.88
N PHE A 34 -5.45 10.37 7.37
CA PHE A 34 -6.64 10.54 8.21
C PHE A 34 -6.77 9.41 9.25
N ALA A 35 -6.53 8.16 8.86
CA ALA A 35 -6.55 7.02 9.76
C ALA A 35 -5.46 7.15 10.85
N GLY A 36 -4.24 7.47 10.44
CA GLY A 36 -3.12 7.74 11.34
C GLY A 36 -3.45 8.85 12.33
N LYS A 37 -4.01 9.96 11.84
CA LYS A 37 -4.39 11.10 12.67
C LYS A 37 -5.47 10.74 13.70
N ALA A 38 -6.46 9.94 13.31
CA ALA A 38 -7.50 9.46 14.20
C ALA A 38 -6.93 8.54 15.30
N VAL A 39 -6.09 7.57 14.94
CA VAL A 39 -5.52 6.60 15.90
C VAL A 39 -4.47 7.24 16.81
N THR A 40 -3.66 8.17 16.29
CA THR A 40 -2.59 8.83 17.05
C THR A 40 -3.05 10.07 17.83
N HIS A 41 -4.36 10.36 17.84
CA HIS A 41 -4.94 11.55 18.48
C HIS A 41 -4.35 12.87 17.98
N GLY A 42 -4.15 12.98 16.66
CA GLY A 42 -3.67 14.21 16.01
C GLY A 42 -2.15 14.36 15.92
N ARG A 43 -1.36 13.44 16.49
CA ARG A 43 0.12 13.56 16.55
C ARG A 43 0.83 13.28 15.22
N SER A 44 0.20 12.54 14.31
CA SER A 44 0.80 12.20 13.01
C SER A 44 0.50 13.22 11.91
N GLY A 45 1.51 13.49 11.09
CA GLY A 45 1.40 14.39 9.93
C GLY A 45 1.31 13.65 8.60
N PHE A 46 1.00 14.38 7.52
CA PHE A 46 0.92 13.81 6.18
C PHE A 46 2.25 13.21 5.70
N ARG A 47 3.39 13.80 6.08
CA ARG A 47 4.73 13.27 5.77
C ARG A 47 4.94 11.86 6.36
N THR A 48 4.45 11.64 7.57
CA THR A 48 4.49 10.32 8.22
C THR A 48 3.69 9.29 7.42
N ALA A 49 2.49 9.67 6.97
CA ALA A 49 1.65 8.81 6.15
C ALA A 49 2.29 8.47 4.80
N MET A 50 2.86 9.47 4.11
CA MET A 50 3.59 9.25 2.86
C MET A 50 4.79 8.31 3.05
N GLY A 51 5.55 8.50 4.13
CA GLY A 51 6.66 7.62 4.47
C GLY A 51 6.21 6.20 4.80
N ALA A 52 5.10 6.05 5.53
CA ALA A 52 4.57 4.75 5.90
C ALA A 52 4.00 3.98 4.70
N THR A 53 3.31 4.64 3.77
CA THR A 53 2.77 3.98 2.56
C THR A 53 3.90 3.52 1.64
N LEU A 54 4.90 4.37 1.39
CA LEU A 54 6.04 4.01 0.55
C LEU A 54 6.94 2.97 1.23
N GLY A 55 7.40 3.27 2.44
CA GLY A 55 8.28 2.40 3.20
C GLY A 55 7.61 1.06 3.52
N GLY A 56 6.31 1.09 3.81
CA GLY A 56 5.52 -0.10 4.05
C GLY A 56 5.39 -0.99 2.82
N GLY A 57 5.01 -0.41 1.67
CA GLY A 57 4.90 -1.15 0.41
C GLY A 57 6.24 -1.73 -0.05
N LEU A 58 7.32 -0.95 0.06
CA LEU A 58 8.67 -1.43 -0.26
C LEU A 58 9.11 -2.55 0.68
N ALA A 59 8.91 -2.40 1.99
CA ALA A 59 9.27 -3.42 2.96
C ALA A 59 8.50 -4.72 2.73
N TYR A 60 7.19 -4.64 2.46
CA TYR A 60 6.39 -5.80 2.04
C TYR A 60 7.00 -6.50 0.83
N PHE A 61 7.27 -5.75 -0.25
CA PHE A 61 7.73 -6.31 -1.51
C PHE A 61 9.11 -6.98 -1.38
N ILE A 62 10.05 -6.32 -0.69
CA ILE A 62 11.38 -6.87 -0.42
C ILE A 62 11.27 -8.17 0.37
N VAL A 63 10.53 -8.15 1.48
CA VAL A 63 10.36 -9.32 2.36
C VAL A 63 9.68 -10.46 1.62
N TYR A 64 8.63 -10.16 0.85
CA TYR A 64 7.93 -11.15 0.03
C TYR A 64 8.89 -11.89 -0.90
N TRP A 65 9.68 -11.17 -1.70
CA TRP A 65 10.60 -11.79 -2.65
C TRP A 65 11.74 -12.55 -1.96
N VAL A 66 12.30 -11.98 -0.90
CA VAL A 66 13.37 -12.65 -0.13
C VAL A 66 12.86 -13.96 0.47
N VAL A 67 11.72 -13.92 1.17
CA VAL A 67 11.15 -15.11 1.81
C VAL A 67 10.73 -16.14 0.76
N ALA A 68 10.09 -15.73 -0.34
CA ALA A 68 9.71 -16.63 -1.41
C ALA A 68 10.92 -17.30 -2.08
N PHE A 69 12.01 -16.56 -2.29
CA PHE A 69 13.24 -17.09 -2.86
C PHE A 69 13.89 -18.17 -1.96
N PHE A 70 13.97 -17.91 -0.65
CA PHE A 70 14.60 -18.85 0.29
C PHE A 70 13.70 -20.04 0.63
N LEU A 71 12.38 -19.85 0.75
CA LEU A 71 11.45 -20.93 1.07
C LEU A 71 11.04 -21.74 -0.16
N GLY A 72 11.11 -21.18 -1.37
CA GLY A 72 10.67 -21.84 -2.59
C GLY A 72 11.26 -23.25 -2.79
N PRO A 73 12.57 -23.47 -2.59
CA PRO A 73 13.17 -24.80 -2.70
C PRO A 73 12.74 -25.79 -1.61
N VAL A 74 12.31 -25.31 -0.44
CA VAL A 74 12.01 -26.15 0.74
C VAL A 74 10.51 -26.43 0.86
N LEU A 75 9.68 -25.44 0.57
CA LEU A 75 8.23 -25.45 0.77
C LEU A 75 7.50 -24.86 -0.45
N PRO A 76 7.53 -25.52 -1.64
CA PRO A 76 7.08 -24.90 -2.89
C PRO A 76 5.62 -24.46 -2.88
N SER A 77 4.74 -25.25 -2.25
CA SER A 77 3.30 -25.01 -2.21
C SER A 77 2.88 -23.92 -1.22
N SER A 78 3.69 -23.62 -0.20
CA SER A 78 3.36 -22.65 0.86
C SER A 78 4.31 -21.46 0.95
N ALA A 79 5.42 -21.46 0.20
CA ALA A 79 6.41 -20.38 0.21
C ALA A 79 5.80 -19.00 -0.07
N LEU A 80 4.95 -18.89 -1.10
CA LEU A 80 4.30 -17.62 -1.44
C LEU A 80 3.32 -17.17 -0.36
N ALA A 81 2.56 -18.08 0.23
CA ALA A 81 1.62 -17.75 1.31
C ALA A 81 2.35 -17.27 2.57
N LEU A 82 3.41 -17.97 2.97
CA LEU A 82 4.26 -17.59 4.10
C LEU A 82 4.98 -16.26 3.86
N ALA A 83 5.48 -16.05 2.64
CA ALA A 83 6.08 -14.79 2.22
C ALA A 83 5.09 -13.62 2.34
N SER A 84 3.83 -13.79 1.90
CA SER A 84 2.78 -12.79 2.06
C SER A 84 2.47 -12.50 3.53
N ILE A 85 2.33 -13.53 4.37
CA ILE A 85 2.05 -13.36 5.80
C ILE A 85 3.18 -12.58 6.49
N ILE A 86 4.43 -12.97 6.26
CA ILE A 86 5.59 -12.29 6.85
C ILE A 86 5.70 -10.86 6.29
N GLY A 87 5.46 -10.68 4.99
CA GLY A 87 5.39 -9.37 4.36
C GLY A 87 4.36 -8.45 5.02
N ILE A 88 3.15 -8.94 5.30
CA ILE A 88 2.09 -8.18 6.00
C ILE A 88 2.52 -7.80 7.42
N ILE A 89 3.17 -8.71 8.15
CA ILE A 89 3.68 -8.43 9.49
C ILE A 89 4.73 -7.31 9.45
N VAL A 90 5.64 -7.35 8.47
CA VAL A 90 6.65 -6.30 8.28
C VAL A 90 6.00 -4.98 7.86
N TRP A 91 5.01 -5.02 6.98
CA TRP A 91 4.24 -3.85 6.58
C TRP A 91 3.59 -3.17 7.81
N LEU A 92 2.96 -3.96 8.68
CA LEU A 92 2.39 -3.47 9.94
C LEU A 92 3.47 -2.94 10.89
N ALA A 93 4.65 -3.57 10.93
CA ALA A 93 5.77 -3.08 11.73
C ALA A 93 6.27 -1.71 11.27
N VAL A 94 6.26 -1.43 9.95
CA VAL A 94 6.57 -0.10 9.41
C VAL A 94 5.54 0.91 9.89
N TYR A 95 4.24 0.59 9.83
CA TYR A 95 3.18 1.49 10.32
C TYR A 95 3.32 1.74 11.82
N ARG A 96 3.57 0.69 12.60
CA ARG A 96 3.81 0.78 14.04
C ARG A 96 4.95 1.75 14.36
N SER A 97 6.07 1.63 13.64
CA SER A 97 7.24 2.49 13.83
C SER A 97 7.01 3.92 13.33
N ALA A 98 6.35 4.09 12.19
CA ALA A 98 6.16 5.40 11.57
C ALA A 98 5.19 6.27 12.39
N PHE A 99 4.11 5.66 12.90
CA PHE A 99 3.06 6.37 13.63
C PHE A 99 3.27 6.40 15.16
N ASP A 100 4.37 5.81 15.66
CA ASP A 100 4.66 5.70 17.09
C ASP A 100 3.46 5.10 17.88
N THR A 101 3.00 3.94 17.43
CA THR A 101 1.86 3.23 18.03
C THR A 101 2.19 1.81 18.47
N GLY A 102 1.26 1.18 19.19
CA GLY A 102 1.28 -0.28 19.39
C GLY A 102 0.82 -1.04 18.14
N TRP A 103 0.90 -2.38 18.19
CA TRP A 103 0.43 -3.27 17.13
C TRP A 103 -1.05 -3.09 16.81
N LEU A 104 -1.90 -2.97 17.84
CA LEU A 104 -3.32 -2.72 17.66
C LEU A 104 -3.59 -1.36 16.98
N GLY A 105 -2.75 -0.36 17.28
CA GLY A 105 -2.80 0.93 16.61
C GLY A 105 -2.45 0.81 15.13
N ALA A 106 -1.38 0.10 14.77
CA ALA A 106 -0.98 -0.12 13.39
C ALA A 106 -2.07 -0.86 12.58
N ILE A 107 -2.66 -1.91 13.15
CA ILE A 107 -3.79 -2.62 12.56
C ILE A 107 -4.99 -1.67 12.39
N GLY A 108 -5.31 -0.89 13.43
CA GLY A 108 -6.37 0.11 13.39
C GLY A 108 -6.17 1.15 12.29
N ILE A 109 -4.93 1.61 12.06
CA ILE A 109 -4.60 2.55 10.98
C ILE A 109 -4.86 1.91 9.62
N VAL A 110 -4.38 0.68 9.40
CA VAL A 110 -4.58 -0.02 8.12
C VAL A 110 -6.07 -0.23 7.87
N VAL A 111 -6.80 -0.80 8.82
CA VAL A 111 -8.25 -1.06 8.69
C VAL A 111 -9.03 0.24 8.46
N LEU A 112 -8.74 1.29 9.22
CA LEU A 112 -9.43 2.57 9.07
C LEU A 112 -9.07 3.25 7.73
N ALA A 113 -7.83 3.14 7.26
CA ALA A 113 -7.43 3.65 5.95
C ALA A 113 -8.19 2.93 4.82
N TRP A 114 -8.39 1.61 4.93
CA TRP A 114 -9.22 0.85 4.00
C TRP A 114 -10.67 1.32 3.99
N ILE A 115 -11.26 1.54 5.17
CA ILE A 115 -12.63 2.07 5.27
C ILE A 115 -12.73 3.44 4.60
N ILE A 116 -11.78 4.35 4.87
CA ILE A 116 -11.77 5.69 4.28
C ILE A 116 -11.62 5.59 2.75
N LEU A 117 -10.74 4.72 2.25
CA LEU A 117 -10.54 4.52 0.82
C LEU A 117 -11.81 3.99 0.14
N LEU A 118 -12.48 3.00 0.74
CA LEU A 118 -13.76 2.47 0.23
C LEU A 118 -14.86 3.54 0.18
N VAL A 119 -14.94 4.38 1.22
CA VAL A 119 -15.91 5.49 1.26
C VAL A 119 -15.58 6.53 0.17
N LEU A 120 -14.31 6.88 -0.01
CA LEU A 120 -13.90 7.81 -1.06
C LEU A 120 -14.19 7.26 -2.45
N ASP A 121 -13.88 6.00 -2.71
CA ASP A 121 -14.16 5.34 -3.97
C ASP A 121 -15.67 5.32 -4.27
N PHE A 122 -16.48 4.93 -3.30
CA PHE A 122 -17.94 4.94 -3.44
C PHE A 122 -18.48 6.33 -3.80
N VAL A 123 -17.99 7.38 -3.15
CA VAL A 123 -18.40 8.76 -3.45
C VAL A 123 -17.96 9.17 -4.86
N LEU A 124 -16.73 8.86 -5.28
CA LEU A 124 -16.23 9.18 -6.61
C LEU A 124 -17.00 8.47 -7.72
N VAL A 125 -17.31 7.19 -7.53
CA VAL A 125 -18.10 6.41 -8.50
C VAL A 125 -19.50 7.00 -8.63
N ARG A 126 -20.15 7.34 -7.51
CA ARG A 126 -21.52 7.88 -7.52
C ARG A 126 -21.62 9.30 -8.09
N SER A 127 -20.63 10.14 -7.84
CA SER A 127 -20.67 11.56 -8.24
C SER A 127 -20.05 11.79 -9.62
N PHE A 128 -18.97 11.09 -9.96
CA PHE A 128 -18.14 11.38 -11.13
C PHE A 128 -18.01 10.21 -12.10
N HIS A 129 -18.55 9.03 -11.78
CA HIS A 129 -18.39 7.80 -12.57
C HIS A 129 -16.90 7.43 -12.78
N VAL A 130 -16.06 7.77 -11.81
CA VAL A 130 -14.64 7.44 -11.77
C VAL A 130 -14.40 6.58 -10.55
N SER A 131 -13.70 5.45 -10.70
CA SER A 131 -13.22 4.63 -9.59
C SER A 131 -11.71 4.76 -9.45
N PHE A 132 -11.22 4.45 -8.26
CA PHE A 132 -9.82 4.10 -8.12
C PHE A 132 -9.49 2.84 -8.94
N PRO A 133 -8.23 2.69 -9.36
CA PRO A 133 -7.77 1.43 -9.95
C PRO A 133 -7.98 0.29 -8.94
N ASP A 134 -8.31 -0.91 -9.43
CA ASP A 134 -8.36 -2.10 -8.59
C ASP A 134 -6.97 -2.34 -7.98
N PHE A 135 -6.84 -2.08 -6.68
CA PHE A 135 -5.57 -2.21 -5.97
C PHE A 135 -5.21 -3.68 -5.68
N PHE A 136 -6.15 -4.62 -5.87
CA PHE A 136 -5.94 -6.04 -5.66
C PHE A 136 -6.57 -6.91 -6.77
N PRO A 137 -5.84 -7.91 -7.29
CA PRO A 137 -6.32 -8.85 -8.30
C PRO A 137 -6.92 -10.11 -7.66
N PHE A 138 -7.98 -9.97 -6.88
CA PHE A 138 -8.76 -11.11 -6.39
C PHE A 138 -10.26 -10.80 -6.30
#